data_AF-A0A6B3UJT6-F1
#
_entry.id   AF-A0A6B3UJT6-F1
#
_cell.length_a   1.000
_cell.length_b   1.000
_cell.length_c   1.000
_cell.angle_alpha   90.00
_cell.angle_beta   90.00
_cell.angle_gamma   90.00
#
_symmetry.space_group_name_H-M   'P 1'
#
loop_
_entity.id
_entity.type
_entity.pdbx_description
1 polymer ?
#
loop_
_entity_poly.entity_id
_entity_poly.type
_entity_poly.pdbx_seq_one_letter_code
_entity_poly.pdbx_strand_id
1 'polypeptide(L)'
;MDGERKGRAQPKRTTGEIGGTKIVSDENGIETATLIPVDLPTGKEALEKFFADIFVDAFNSQLPLGPGASISKITQKDTSDLDFAIECPAADYLELAELTPLDQEFGRAMRRTGKFNMYTYARWIYLRVIKKKQIKYGPSLAKRVFLLLYVNDTMFMPTQQTIMCIQSLCARDGCDFSGVFILLTNGSDLRFIEMVVPYSGPSLPPPKAFDRPAANLVPGQASWVVDLSDVPGASPD
;
A
#
# COMPACT_ATOMS: atom_id res chain seq x y z
N MET A 1 -16.86 -41.24 6.75
CA MET A 1 -15.57 -41.21 7.47
C MET A 1 -15.15 -39.75 7.49
N ASP A 2 -15.55 -39.04 8.54
CA ASP A 2 -15.27 -37.61 8.70
C ASP A 2 -13.87 -37.46 9.28
N GLY A 3 -12.91 -37.16 8.41
CA GLY A 3 -11.54 -36.87 8.82
C GLY A 3 -11.47 -35.48 9.46
N GLU A 4 -11.29 -35.44 10.78
CA GLU A 4 -10.91 -34.24 11.52
C GLU A 4 -9.69 -33.58 10.86
N ARG A 5 -9.90 -32.41 10.22
CA ARG A 5 -8.80 -31.55 9.80
C ARG A 5 -8.23 -30.86 11.04
N LYS A 6 -7.15 -31.42 11.60
CA LYS A 6 -6.34 -30.72 12.61
C LYS A 6 -5.83 -29.40 12.01
N GLY A 7 -6.26 -28.27 12.59
CA GLY A 7 -5.78 -26.95 12.21
C GLY A 7 -4.27 -26.85 12.40
N ARG A 8 -3.54 -26.44 11.35
CA ARG A 8 -2.09 -26.20 11.42
C ARG A 8 -1.82 -24.95 12.26
N ALA A 9 -0.88 -25.05 13.18
CA ALA A 9 -0.34 -23.90 13.89
C ALA A 9 0.40 -22.99 12.89
N GLN A 10 -0.02 -21.73 12.78
CA GLN A 10 0.73 -20.72 12.02
C GLN A 10 1.90 -20.19 12.86
N PRO A 11 3.08 -19.96 12.26
CA PRO A 11 4.21 -19.35 12.96
C PRO A 11 3.89 -17.92 13.39
N LYS A 12 4.20 -17.57 14.65
CA LYS A 12 4.06 -16.21 15.20
C LYS A 12 5.15 -15.30 14.63
N ARG A 13 4.79 -14.09 14.18
CA ARG A 13 5.73 -13.07 13.67
C ARG A 13 6.19 -12.15 14.80
N THR A 14 7.47 -11.79 14.82
CA THR A 14 8.02 -10.80 15.76
C THR A 14 7.82 -9.39 15.20
N THR A 15 7.53 -8.41 16.07
CA THR A 15 7.31 -7.01 15.65
C THR A 15 8.58 -6.44 15.00
N GLY A 16 8.51 -6.02 13.74
CA GLY A 16 9.66 -5.51 12.96
C GLY A 16 10.12 -6.41 11.81
N GLU A 17 9.57 -7.62 11.68
CA GLU A 17 9.83 -8.51 10.55
C GLU A 17 8.70 -8.39 9.51
N ILE A 18 9.04 -7.95 8.30
CA ILE A 18 8.17 -8.11 7.12
C ILE A 18 8.72 -9.31 6.34
N GLY A 19 7.84 -10.16 5.84
CA GLY A 19 8.29 -11.37 5.15
C GLY A 19 7.18 -12.13 4.45
N GLY A 20 7.52 -12.69 3.29
CA GLY A 20 6.66 -13.65 2.62
C GLY A 20 6.63 -14.97 3.39
N THR A 21 5.49 -15.66 3.39
CA THR A 21 5.42 -17.03 3.88
C THR A 21 5.69 -17.97 2.70
N LYS A 22 6.84 -18.65 2.71
CA LYS A 22 7.15 -19.71 1.75
C LYS A 22 6.56 -21.02 2.26
N ILE A 23 5.57 -21.55 1.54
CA ILE A 23 5.03 -22.88 1.81
C ILE A 23 5.84 -23.88 0.97
N VAL A 24 6.51 -24.82 1.63
CA VAL A 24 7.26 -25.91 0.98
C VAL A 24 6.60 -27.23 1.34
N SER A 25 6.16 -27.99 0.35
CA SER A 25 5.63 -29.33 0.53
C SER A 25 6.75 -30.35 0.41
N ASP A 26 6.90 -31.22 1.41
CA ASP A 26 7.83 -32.34 1.36
C ASP A 26 7.29 -33.50 0.51
N GLU A 27 8.11 -34.54 0.35
CA GLU A 27 7.81 -35.76 -0.42
C GLU A 27 6.58 -36.52 0.12
N ASN A 28 6.22 -36.29 1.39
CA ASN A 28 5.08 -36.90 2.07
C ASN A 28 3.81 -36.02 2.02
N GLY A 29 3.87 -34.88 1.32
CA GLY A 29 2.78 -33.91 1.25
C GLY A 29 2.60 -33.07 2.53
N ILE A 30 3.58 -33.07 3.43
CA ILE A 30 3.61 -32.19 4.60
C ILE A 30 4.08 -30.82 4.13
N GLU A 31 3.21 -29.81 4.24
CA GLU A 31 3.56 -28.44 3.92
C GLU A 31 4.10 -27.73 5.17
N THR A 32 5.29 -27.17 5.03
CA THR A 32 5.94 -26.36 6.06
C THR A 32 5.94 -24.90 5.60
N ALA A 33 5.37 -24.03 6.41
CA ALA A 33 5.38 -22.59 6.19
C ALA A 33 6.65 -21.99 6.83
N THR A 34 7.58 -21.51 6.02
CA THR A 34 8.78 -20.80 6.48
C THR A 34 8.61 -19.32 6.21
N LEU A 35 8.77 -18.49 7.25
CA LEU A 35 8.84 -17.04 7.07
C LEU A 35 10.18 -16.71 6.42
N ILE A 36 10.20 -15.94 5.34
CA ILE A 36 11.43 -15.34 4.81
C ILE A 36 11.51 -13.94 5.42
N PRO A 37 12.31 -13.73 6.48
CA PRO A 37 12.45 -12.40 7.06
C PRO A 37 13.18 -11.49 6.07
N VAL A 38 12.65 -10.28 5.90
CA VAL A 38 13.38 -9.16 5.31
C VAL A 38 13.86 -8.29 6.46
N ASP A 39 15.19 -8.19 6.58
CA ASP A 39 15.80 -7.26 7.52
C ASP A 39 15.49 -5.84 7.06
N LEU A 40 14.54 -5.19 7.74
CA LEU A 40 14.28 -3.78 7.52
C LEU A 40 15.38 -2.95 8.18
N PRO A 41 15.82 -1.87 7.54
CA PRO A 41 16.75 -0.95 8.18
C PRO A 41 16.17 -0.40 9.48
N THR A 42 17.02 -0.33 10.50
CA THR A 42 16.67 0.33 11.75
C THR A 42 16.78 1.84 11.61
N GLY A 43 15.81 2.58 12.15
CA GLY A 43 15.80 4.04 12.12
C GLY A 43 14.95 4.59 10.97
N LYS A 44 14.28 5.70 11.26
CA LYS A 44 13.26 6.27 10.38
C LYS A 44 13.79 6.61 8.98
N GLU A 45 14.91 7.33 8.91
CA GLU A 45 15.48 7.80 7.64
C GLU A 45 15.94 6.65 6.74
N ALA A 46 16.58 5.62 7.31
CA ALA A 46 17.02 4.45 6.57
C ALA A 46 15.83 3.62 6.07
N LEU A 47 14.77 3.51 6.88
CA LEU A 47 13.52 2.84 6.50
C LEU A 47 12.80 3.58 5.36
N GLU A 48 12.69 4.91 5.45
CA GLU A 48 12.09 5.73 4.40
C GLU A 48 12.89 5.64 3.10
N LYS A 49 14.23 5.67 3.18
CA LYS A 49 15.09 5.45 2.02
C LYS A 49 14.87 4.07 1.38
N PHE A 50 14.74 3.02 2.18
CA PHE A 50 14.46 1.68 1.69
C PHE A 50 13.16 1.60 0.89
N PHE A 51 12.06 2.17 1.40
CA PHE A 51 10.79 2.20 0.67
C PHE A 51 10.84 3.09 -0.57
N ALA A 52 11.58 4.21 -0.52
CA ALA A 52 11.76 5.09 -1.65
C ALA A 52 12.54 4.41 -2.80
N ASP A 53 13.62 3.69 -2.47
CA ASP A 53 14.42 2.95 -3.46
C ASP A 53 13.57 1.84 -4.11
N ILE A 54 12.80 1.08 -3.32
CA ILE A 54 11.88 0.06 -3.83
C ILE A 54 10.81 0.67 -4.74
N PHE A 55 10.27 1.83 -4.36
CA PHE A 55 9.29 2.54 -5.17
C PHE A 55 9.87 2.97 -6.51
N VAL A 56 11.08 3.54 -6.55
CA VAL A 56 11.72 3.96 -7.80
C VAL A 56 11.92 2.78 -8.75
N ASP A 57 12.41 1.65 -8.24
CA ASP A 57 12.56 0.41 -9.02
C ASP A 57 11.22 -0.08 -9.60
N ALA A 58 10.20 -0.16 -8.75
CA ALA A 58 8.87 -0.63 -9.16
C ALA A 58 8.20 0.34 -10.13
N PHE A 59 8.37 1.64 -9.93
CA PHE A 59 7.78 2.69 -10.75
C PHE A 59 8.40 2.66 -12.15
N ASN A 60 9.73 2.57 -12.24
CA ASN A 60 10.45 2.54 -13.52
C ASN A 60 10.26 1.23 -14.29
N SER A 61 10.01 0.11 -13.59
CA SER A 61 9.72 -1.18 -14.24
C SER A 61 8.27 -1.30 -14.73
N GLN A 62 7.30 -0.79 -13.96
CA GLN A 62 5.87 -0.90 -14.30
C GLN A 62 5.39 0.23 -15.20
N LEU A 63 6.09 1.37 -15.20
CA LEU A 63 5.76 2.57 -15.97
C LEU A 63 4.28 2.97 -15.81
N PRO A 64 3.78 3.18 -14.58
CA PRO A 64 2.35 3.40 -14.33
C PRO A 64 1.81 4.68 -15.00
N LEU A 65 2.70 5.65 -15.27
CA LEU A 65 2.40 6.89 -15.99
C LEU A 65 2.93 6.90 -17.44
N GLY A 66 3.42 5.75 -17.92
CA GLY A 66 4.08 5.60 -19.22
C GLY A 66 5.59 5.86 -19.20
N PRO A 67 6.30 5.57 -20.31
CA PRO A 67 7.76 5.63 -20.38
C PRO A 67 8.34 7.05 -20.25
N GLY A 68 7.54 8.09 -20.49
CA GLY A 68 7.96 9.48 -20.38
C GLY A 68 8.01 10.03 -18.95
N ALA A 69 7.67 9.23 -17.94
CA ALA A 69 7.55 9.67 -16.56
C ALA A 69 8.56 9.00 -15.62
N SER A 70 9.63 8.36 -16.11
CA SER A 70 10.60 7.66 -15.27
C SER A 70 11.32 8.58 -14.28
N ILE A 71 11.73 8.01 -13.15
CA ILE A 71 12.52 8.68 -12.12
C ILE A 71 14.00 8.36 -12.37
N SER A 72 14.80 9.34 -12.78
CA SER A 72 16.23 9.16 -13.08
C SER A 72 17.13 9.32 -11.87
N LYS A 73 16.67 10.07 -10.86
CA LYS A 73 17.44 10.36 -9.64
C LYS A 73 16.50 10.58 -8.48
N ILE A 74 16.95 10.16 -7.30
CA ILE A 74 16.32 10.46 -6.02
C ILE A 74 17.37 10.98 -5.04
N THR A 75 17.03 11.99 -4.26
CA THR A 75 17.92 12.60 -3.26
C THR A 75 17.12 12.90 -2.01
N GLN A 76 17.51 12.29 -0.89
CA GLN A 76 16.90 12.54 0.40
C GLN A 76 17.18 13.98 0.84
N LYS A 77 16.19 14.64 1.43
CA LYS A 77 16.33 16.00 1.93
C LYS A 77 16.45 15.99 3.45
N ASP A 78 17.34 16.83 3.97
CA ASP A 78 17.48 17.06 5.41
C ASP A 78 16.43 18.07 5.96
N THR A 79 15.58 18.61 5.08
CA THR A 79 14.57 19.62 5.44
C THR A 79 13.22 18.99 5.82
N SER A 80 12.53 19.56 6.80
CA SER A 80 11.31 19.00 7.45
C SER A 80 10.06 18.81 6.58
N ASP A 81 10.04 19.34 5.36
CA ASP A 81 8.78 19.51 4.64
C ASP A 81 8.48 18.37 3.67
N LEU A 82 9.51 17.88 2.98
CA LEU A 82 9.44 16.84 1.96
C LEU A 82 10.59 15.86 2.10
N ASP A 83 10.31 14.57 2.02
CA ASP A 83 11.30 13.52 2.30
C ASP A 83 12.38 13.42 1.20
N PHE A 84 11.99 13.52 -0.08
CA PHE A 84 12.91 13.37 -1.22
C PHE A 84 12.67 14.38 -2.34
N ALA A 85 13.75 14.81 -2.98
CA ALA A 85 13.74 15.37 -4.34
C ALA A 85 13.89 14.24 -5.36
N ILE A 86 13.17 14.33 -6.48
CA ILE A 86 13.29 13.39 -7.59
C ILE A 86 13.49 14.13 -8.92
N GLU A 87 14.23 13.52 -9.82
CA GLU A 87 14.29 13.95 -11.23
C GLU A 87 13.29 13.09 -12.02
N CYS A 88 12.09 13.62 -12.24
CA CYS A 88 11.01 12.97 -12.98
C CYS A 88 10.19 14.03 -13.74
N PRO A 89 9.84 13.81 -15.02
CA PRO A 89 9.04 14.79 -15.78
C PRO A 89 7.64 15.06 -15.19
N ALA A 90 7.10 14.16 -14.37
CA ALA A 90 5.75 14.27 -13.81
C ALA A 90 5.71 14.82 -12.36
N ALA A 91 6.84 14.87 -11.66
CA ALA A 91 6.93 15.36 -10.29
C ALA A 91 8.37 15.72 -9.90
N ASP A 92 8.54 16.69 -9.01
CA ASP A 92 9.84 17.13 -8.51
C ASP A 92 10.18 16.52 -7.14
N TYR A 93 9.17 15.98 -6.45
CA TYR A 93 9.29 15.50 -5.08
C TYR A 93 8.59 14.17 -4.88
N LEU A 94 9.13 13.39 -3.95
CA LEU A 94 8.51 12.18 -3.42
C LEU A 94 8.34 12.35 -1.91
N GLU A 95 7.09 12.25 -1.46
CA GLU A 95 6.70 12.27 -0.06
C GLU A 95 6.22 10.89 0.35
N LEU A 96 6.66 10.42 1.52
CA LEU A 96 6.29 9.13 2.06
C LEU A 96 5.24 9.29 3.16
N ALA A 97 4.34 8.31 3.27
CA ALA A 97 3.39 8.25 4.36
C ALA A 97 3.13 6.80 4.78
N GLU A 98 3.51 6.49 6.01
CA GLU A 98 3.24 5.21 6.63
C GLU A 98 1.74 5.10 6.99
N LEU A 99 1.13 3.98 6.62
CA LEU A 99 -0.26 3.67 6.93
C LEU A 99 -0.35 2.83 8.22
N THR A 100 -0.30 3.52 9.36
CA THR A 100 -0.32 2.86 10.68
C THR A 100 -1.41 3.48 11.56
N PRO A 101 -2.68 3.04 11.44
CA PRO A 101 -3.83 3.65 12.13
C PRO A 101 -3.96 3.22 13.61
N LEU A 102 -2.85 2.93 14.30
CA LEU A 102 -2.87 2.45 15.70
C LEU A 102 -3.41 3.50 16.69
N ASP A 103 -3.35 4.77 16.33
CA ASP A 103 -3.96 5.86 17.09
C ASP A 103 -5.50 5.87 16.95
N GLN A 104 -6.06 5.19 15.94
CA GLN A 104 -7.49 5.06 15.70
C GLN A 104 -8.10 3.85 16.41
N GLU A 105 -9.36 3.98 16.82
CA GLU A 105 -10.11 2.88 17.42
C GLU A 105 -10.23 1.68 16.46
N PHE A 106 -10.54 1.92 15.18
CA PHE A 106 -10.65 0.85 14.19
C PHE A 106 -9.30 0.16 13.91
N GLY A 107 -8.17 0.88 14.01
CA GLY A 107 -6.85 0.29 13.82
C GLY A 107 -6.44 -0.58 15.02
N ARG A 108 -6.74 -0.15 16.24
CA ARG A 108 -6.59 -1.00 17.44
C ARG A 108 -7.50 -2.23 17.39
N ALA A 109 -8.73 -2.05 16.92
CA ALA A 109 -9.66 -3.16 16.74
C ALA A 109 -9.14 -4.16 15.71
N MET A 110 -8.69 -3.67 14.54
CA MET A 110 -8.06 -4.50 13.49
C MET A 110 -6.88 -5.29 14.05
N ARG A 111 -6.01 -4.67 14.85
CA ARG A 111 -4.88 -5.35 15.50
C ARG A 111 -5.31 -6.51 16.39
N ARG A 112 -6.37 -6.31 17.17
CA ARG A 112 -6.85 -7.30 18.14
C ARG A 112 -7.66 -8.42 17.48
N THR A 113 -8.45 -8.11 16.46
CA THR A 113 -9.45 -9.05 15.94
C THR A 113 -9.12 -9.57 14.54
N GLY A 114 -8.19 -8.94 13.83
CA GLY A 114 -7.99 -9.16 12.39
C GLY A 114 -9.18 -8.69 11.55
N LYS A 115 -10.15 -7.94 12.09
CA LYS A 115 -11.34 -7.51 11.34
C LYS A 115 -11.43 -6.02 11.26
N PHE A 116 -11.81 -5.50 10.09
CA PHE A 116 -12.04 -4.08 9.91
C PHE A 116 -13.07 -3.77 8.85
N ASN A 117 -13.64 -2.56 8.94
CA ASN A 117 -14.48 -2.00 7.90
C ASN A 117 -13.58 -1.33 6.84
N MET A 118 -13.59 -1.85 5.62
CA MET A 118 -12.74 -1.36 4.52
C MET A 118 -13.00 0.11 4.17
N TYR A 119 -14.28 0.52 4.15
CA TYR A 119 -14.65 1.89 3.84
C TYR A 119 -14.14 2.86 4.91
N THR A 120 -14.25 2.49 6.20
CA THR A 120 -13.68 3.29 7.29
C THR A 120 -12.18 3.46 7.13
N TYR A 121 -11.46 2.38 6.76
CA TYR A 121 -10.02 2.44 6.56
C TYR A 121 -9.64 3.30 5.34
N ALA A 122 -10.28 3.07 4.19
CA ALA A 122 -10.08 3.88 2.98
C ALA A 122 -10.36 5.37 3.23
N ARG A 123 -11.44 5.69 3.95
CA ARG A 123 -11.81 7.06 4.31
C ARG A 123 -10.80 7.70 5.26
N TRP A 124 -10.23 6.93 6.19
CA TRP A 124 -9.13 7.40 7.03
C TRP A 124 -7.87 7.71 6.21
N ILE A 125 -7.45 6.81 5.31
CA ILE A 125 -6.30 7.05 4.42
C ILE A 125 -6.53 8.34 3.63
N TYR A 126 -7.69 8.48 2.99
CA TYR A 126 -8.03 9.66 2.20
C TYR A 126 -8.02 10.95 3.03
N LEU A 127 -8.76 11.02 4.14
CA LEU A 127 -8.93 12.26 4.90
C LEU A 127 -7.70 12.62 5.75
N ARG A 128 -7.09 11.63 6.40
CA ARG A 128 -6.07 11.85 7.44
C ARG A 128 -4.65 11.79 6.88
N VAL A 129 -4.45 11.11 5.76
CA VAL A 129 -3.14 11.01 5.10
C VAL A 129 -3.12 11.91 3.86
N ILE A 130 -3.91 11.58 2.84
CA ILE A 130 -3.87 12.27 1.53
C ILE A 130 -4.27 13.74 1.68
N LYS A 131 -5.49 14.03 2.17
CA LYS A 131 -5.99 15.42 2.25
C LYS A 131 -5.23 16.26 3.27
N LYS A 132 -4.80 15.68 4.39
CA LYS A 132 -3.98 16.38 5.37
C LYS A 132 -2.66 16.86 4.76
N LYS A 133 -1.97 16.00 3.99
CA LYS A 133 -0.73 16.37 3.30
C LYS A 133 -0.98 17.35 2.15
N GLN A 134 -2.03 17.14 1.35
CA GLN A 134 -2.43 18.09 0.30
C GLN A 134 -2.66 19.50 0.86
N ILE A 135 -3.36 19.62 2.00
CA ILE A 135 -3.59 20.91 2.68
C ILE A 135 -2.27 21.49 3.20
N LYS A 136 -1.39 20.67 3.80
CA LYS A 136 -0.06 21.10 4.29
C LYS A 136 0.76 21.76 3.19
N TYR A 137 0.78 21.18 1.99
CA TYR A 137 1.59 21.67 0.88
C TYR A 137 0.92 22.78 0.06
N GLY A 138 -0.41 22.85 0.09
CA GLY A 138 -1.18 23.71 -0.79
C GLY A 138 -1.16 23.24 -2.26
N PRO A 139 -2.03 23.82 -3.11
CA PRO A 139 -2.31 23.29 -4.43
C PRO A 139 -1.13 23.39 -5.41
N SER A 140 -0.25 24.39 -5.26
CA SER A 140 0.89 24.58 -6.17
C SER A 140 1.99 23.55 -5.93
N LEU A 141 2.31 23.25 -4.67
CA LEU A 141 3.35 22.29 -4.34
C LEU A 141 2.83 20.84 -4.46
N ALA A 142 1.59 20.57 -4.05
CA ALA A 142 1.00 19.23 -4.16
C ALA A 142 1.05 18.69 -5.60
N LYS A 143 0.77 19.54 -6.61
CA LYS A 143 0.85 19.21 -8.05
C LYS A 143 2.25 18.89 -8.59
N ARG A 144 3.26 18.91 -7.72
CA ARG A 144 4.67 18.60 -8.04
C ARG A 144 5.18 17.43 -7.18
N VAL A 145 4.30 16.80 -6.40
CA VAL A 145 4.65 15.77 -5.42
C VAL A 145 3.98 14.46 -5.80
N PHE A 146 4.77 13.39 -5.84
CA PHE A 146 4.26 12.03 -5.69
C PHE A 146 4.12 11.70 -4.21
N LEU A 147 2.94 11.21 -3.82
CA LEU A 147 2.69 10.71 -2.48
C LEU A 147 2.74 9.17 -2.50
N LEU A 148 3.72 8.60 -1.82
CA LEU A 148 3.88 7.18 -1.62
C LEU A 148 3.28 6.77 -0.27
N LEU A 149 2.24 5.96 -0.32
CA LEU A 149 1.66 5.29 0.83
C LEU A 149 2.32 3.92 0.98
N TYR A 150 2.82 3.61 2.17
CA TYR A 150 3.44 2.32 2.45
C TYR A 150 2.99 1.79 3.81
N VAL A 151 3.11 0.49 4.02
CA VAL A 151 2.83 -0.19 5.29
C VAL A 151 4.09 -0.88 5.79
N ASN A 152 4.37 -0.80 7.09
CA ASN A 152 5.38 -1.64 7.74
C ASN A 152 4.79 -2.92 8.35
N ASP A 153 3.48 -2.95 8.57
CA ASP A 153 2.78 -4.09 9.16
C ASP A 153 1.77 -4.60 8.14
N THR A 154 1.96 -5.85 7.73
CA THR A 154 1.12 -6.51 6.74
C THR A 154 -0.35 -6.57 7.13
N MET A 155 -0.67 -6.44 8.42
CA MET A 155 -2.05 -6.39 8.89
C MET A 155 -2.79 -5.13 8.40
N PHE A 156 -2.07 -4.03 8.19
CA PHE A 156 -2.62 -2.78 7.65
C PHE A 156 -2.57 -2.71 6.13
N MET A 157 -2.14 -3.78 5.45
CA MET A 157 -2.06 -3.81 3.99
C MET A 157 -3.44 -3.53 3.36
N PRO A 158 -3.59 -2.48 2.55
CA PRO A 158 -4.86 -2.21 1.88
C PRO A 158 -5.25 -3.34 0.94
N THR A 159 -6.48 -3.84 1.07
CA THR A 159 -7.06 -4.77 0.09
C THR A 159 -7.40 -4.06 -1.21
N GLN A 160 -7.58 -4.78 -2.31
CA GLN A 160 -7.98 -4.18 -3.59
C GLN A 160 -9.25 -3.33 -3.48
N GLN A 161 -10.23 -3.78 -2.68
CA GLN A 161 -11.47 -3.04 -2.44
C GLN A 161 -11.21 -1.76 -1.66
N THR A 162 -10.28 -1.78 -0.70
CA THR A 162 -9.83 -0.58 0.01
C THR A 162 -9.22 0.42 -0.99
N ILE A 163 -8.35 -0.04 -1.89
CA ILE A 163 -7.73 0.78 -2.94
C ILE A 163 -8.80 1.40 -3.87
N MET A 164 -9.77 0.61 -4.33
CA MET A 164 -10.89 1.09 -5.14
C MET A 164 -11.73 2.16 -4.42
N CYS A 165 -11.94 2.00 -3.10
CA CYS A 165 -12.60 3.04 -2.31
C CYS A 165 -11.78 4.33 -2.24
N ILE A 166 -10.46 4.24 -2.08
CA ILE A 166 -9.59 5.44 -2.07
C ILE A 166 -9.63 6.12 -3.45
N GLN A 167 -9.52 5.35 -4.55
CA GLN A 167 -9.65 5.86 -5.92
C GLN A 167 -10.96 6.61 -6.12
N SER A 168 -12.08 6.01 -5.69
CA SER A 168 -13.41 6.64 -5.77
C SER A 168 -13.49 7.94 -4.96
N LEU A 169 -12.93 7.97 -3.75
CA LEU A 169 -12.87 9.17 -2.92
C LEU A 169 -12.04 10.28 -3.57
N CYS A 170 -10.86 9.95 -4.10
CA CYS A 170 -10.01 10.91 -4.80
C CYS A 170 -10.65 11.44 -6.09
N ALA A 171 -11.36 10.60 -6.84
CA ALA A 171 -12.08 11.01 -8.05
C ALA A 171 -13.26 11.94 -7.72
N ARG A 172 -14.01 11.66 -6.66
CA ARG A 172 -15.17 12.45 -6.23
C ARG A 172 -14.78 13.82 -5.65
N ASP A 173 -13.79 13.83 -4.76
CA ASP A 173 -13.47 14.98 -3.91
C ASP A 173 -12.19 15.72 -4.35
N GLY A 174 -11.50 15.21 -5.38
CA GLY A 174 -10.29 15.77 -5.95
C GLY A 174 -9.02 15.47 -5.13
N CYS A 175 -7.92 15.27 -5.86
CA CYS A 175 -6.58 15.11 -5.31
C CYS A 175 -5.59 15.93 -6.15
N ASP A 176 -4.82 16.79 -5.48
CA ASP A 176 -3.90 17.71 -6.17
C ASP A 176 -2.51 17.10 -6.39
N PHE A 177 -2.22 15.93 -5.81
CA PHE A 177 -0.93 15.27 -6.01
C PHE A 177 -0.72 14.88 -7.49
N SER A 178 0.53 14.94 -7.97
CA SER A 178 0.90 14.42 -9.30
C SER A 178 0.62 12.92 -9.43
N GLY A 179 0.64 12.21 -8.31
CA GLY A 179 0.32 10.80 -8.23
C GLY A 179 0.24 10.38 -6.78
N VAL A 180 -0.71 9.52 -6.47
CA VAL A 180 -0.76 8.82 -5.18
C VAL A 180 -0.58 7.34 -5.46
N PHE A 181 0.44 6.77 -4.84
CA PHE A 181 0.88 5.41 -5.06
C PHE A 181 0.78 4.64 -3.76
N ILE A 182 0.33 3.38 -3.82
CA ILE A 182 0.42 2.47 -2.69
C ILE A 182 1.47 1.42 -3.03
N LEU A 183 2.51 1.32 -2.21
CA LEU A 183 3.50 0.26 -2.31
C LEU A 183 3.01 -0.94 -1.51
N LEU A 184 2.56 -1.96 -2.23
CA LEU A 184 2.25 -3.26 -1.66
C LEU A 184 3.52 -4.09 -1.68
N THR A 185 3.96 -4.54 -0.51
CA THR A 185 5.07 -5.49 -0.35
C THR A 185 4.58 -6.71 0.42
N ASN A 186 4.79 -7.90 -0.13
CA ASN A 186 4.56 -9.14 0.59
C ASN A 186 5.78 -9.59 1.41
N GLY A 187 6.82 -8.77 1.49
CA GLY A 187 8.07 -9.12 2.16
C GLY A 187 8.93 -10.16 1.45
N SER A 188 8.69 -10.48 0.17
CA SER A 188 9.55 -11.43 -0.52
C SER A 188 9.84 -11.15 -1.99
N ASP A 189 9.19 -10.16 -2.62
CA ASP A 189 9.59 -9.53 -3.91
C ASP A 189 8.42 -8.94 -4.70
N LEU A 190 7.17 -9.17 -4.28
CA LEU A 190 6.03 -8.62 -5.03
C LEU A 190 5.82 -7.16 -4.68
N ARG A 191 6.36 -6.30 -5.57
CA ARG A 191 6.25 -4.85 -5.56
C ARG A 191 5.12 -4.46 -6.49
N PHE A 192 3.95 -4.11 -5.96
CA PHE A 192 2.91 -3.49 -6.79
C PHE A 192 2.79 -2.03 -6.42
N ILE A 193 2.79 -1.18 -7.45
CA ILE A 193 2.41 0.20 -7.31
C ILE A 193 0.99 0.33 -7.86
N GLU A 194 0.04 0.51 -6.95
CA GLU A 194 -1.34 0.82 -7.34
C GLU A 194 -1.49 2.35 -7.39
N MET A 195 -1.84 2.86 -8.57
CA MET A 195 -2.10 4.28 -8.76
C MET A 195 -3.53 4.61 -8.30
N VAL A 196 -3.65 5.52 -7.35
CA VAL A 196 -4.92 5.92 -6.75
C VAL A 196 -5.58 7.07 -7.52
N VAL A 197 -4.80 7.92 -8.22
CA VAL A 197 -5.32 9.08 -8.98
C VAL A 197 -4.50 9.28 -10.25
N PRO A 198 -5.11 9.42 -11.44
CA PRO A 198 -4.38 9.87 -12.62
C PRO A 198 -4.11 11.37 -12.53
N TYR A 199 -2.93 11.81 -12.97
CA TYR A 199 -2.57 13.22 -12.97
C TYR A 199 -3.42 14.07 -13.93
N SER A 200 -3.61 15.33 -13.57
CA SER A 200 -4.46 16.30 -14.26
C SER A 200 -3.69 17.49 -14.85
N GLY A 201 -2.36 17.39 -15.00
CA GLY A 201 -1.53 18.37 -15.72
C GLY A 201 -1.72 18.34 -17.25
N PRO A 202 -1.07 19.23 -18.01
CA PRO A 202 -1.50 19.64 -19.36
C PRO A 202 -1.50 18.56 -20.46
N SER A 203 -0.96 17.36 -20.22
CA SER A 203 -1.59 16.09 -20.64
C SER A 203 -0.90 14.88 -20.01
N LEU A 204 -1.68 13.85 -19.65
CA LEU A 204 -1.20 12.48 -19.43
C LEU A 204 -1.74 11.54 -20.50
N PRO A 205 -1.01 10.46 -20.82
CA PRO A 205 -1.40 9.51 -21.84
C PRO A 205 -2.71 8.80 -21.50
N PRO A 206 -3.48 8.35 -22.50
CA PRO A 206 -4.64 7.49 -22.29
C PRO A 206 -4.21 6.15 -21.66
N PRO A 207 -4.89 5.67 -20.61
CA PRO A 207 -4.60 4.38 -19.99
C PRO A 207 -4.84 3.21 -20.98
N LYS A 208 -3.98 2.18 -20.96
CA LYS A 208 -4.26 0.89 -21.62
C LYS A 208 -5.58 0.32 -21.09
N ALA A 209 -6.40 -0.28 -21.97
CA ALA A 209 -7.60 -1.00 -21.57
C ALA A 209 -7.24 -2.17 -20.66
N PHE A 210 -7.53 -2.02 -19.36
CA PHE A 210 -7.54 -3.12 -18.42
C PHE A 210 -8.90 -3.79 -18.53
N ASP A 211 -8.98 -4.89 -19.27
CA ASP A 211 -10.15 -5.76 -19.29
C ASP A 211 -10.24 -6.47 -17.92
N ARG A 212 -10.91 -5.83 -16.95
CA ARG A 212 -11.42 -6.52 -15.76
C ARG A 212 -12.93 -6.37 -15.75
N PRO A 213 -13.69 -7.47 -15.60
CA PRO A 213 -15.13 -7.40 -15.50
C PRO A 213 -15.51 -6.53 -14.30
N ALA A 214 -16.37 -5.55 -14.52
CA ALA A 214 -16.96 -4.75 -13.47
C ALA A 214 -17.70 -5.68 -12.50
N ALA A 215 -17.24 -5.75 -11.25
CA ALA A 215 -18.03 -6.36 -10.20
C ALA A 215 -19.22 -5.44 -9.92
N ASN A 216 -20.37 -5.75 -10.53
CA ASN A 216 -21.65 -5.12 -10.20
C ASN A 216 -22.02 -5.48 -8.76
N LEU A 217 -21.61 -4.65 -7.81
CA LEU A 217 -22.07 -4.76 -6.42
C LEU A 217 -23.41 -4.03 -6.28
N VAL A 218 -24.45 -4.80 -5.98
CA VAL A 218 -25.80 -4.27 -5.69
C VAL A 218 -25.75 -3.48 -4.37
N PRO A 219 -26.32 -2.26 -4.31
CA PRO A 219 -26.44 -1.52 -3.06
C PRO A 219 -27.15 -2.35 -1.99
N GLY A 220 -26.49 -2.59 -0.85
CA GLY A 220 -27.06 -3.30 0.30
C GLY A 220 -26.61 -4.74 0.53
N GLN A 221 -25.82 -5.35 -0.38
CA GLN A 221 -25.28 -6.71 -0.19
C GLN A 221 -23.81 -6.79 0.26
N ALA A 222 -23.08 -5.68 0.27
CA ALA A 222 -21.69 -5.68 0.68
C ALA A 222 -21.58 -5.65 2.21
N SER A 223 -21.29 -6.80 2.81
CA SER A 223 -20.55 -6.82 4.07
C SER A 223 -19.23 -6.06 3.85
N TRP A 224 -19.15 -4.82 4.32
CA TRP A 224 -17.91 -4.01 4.28
C TRP A 224 -16.88 -4.47 5.31
N VAL A 225 -17.17 -5.54 6.04
CA VAL A 225 -16.29 -6.15 7.02
C VAL A 225 -15.48 -7.22 6.30
N VAL A 226 -14.17 -7.04 6.27
CA VAL A 226 -13.22 -8.10 5.90
C VAL A 226 -12.81 -8.82 7.17
N ASP A 227 -12.87 -10.14 7.11
CA ASP A 227 -12.23 -11.02 8.09
C ASP A 227 -10.85 -11.39 7.56
N LEU A 228 -9.77 -10.91 8.21
CA LEU A 228 -8.41 -11.23 7.77
C LEU A 228 -8.06 -12.69 8.05
N SER A 229 -8.86 -13.46 8.80
CA SER A 229 -8.64 -14.91 8.95
C SER A 229 -8.62 -15.66 7.61
N ASP A 230 -9.26 -15.09 6.59
CA ASP A 230 -9.33 -15.67 5.24
C ASP A 230 -8.16 -15.24 4.34
N VAL A 231 -7.32 -14.31 4.80
CA VAL A 231 -6.13 -13.84 4.06
C VAL A 231 -4.94 -14.72 4.45
N PRO A 232 -4.31 -15.43 3.50
CA PRO A 232 -3.17 -16.28 3.79
C PRO A 232 -2.04 -15.49 4.47
N GLY A 233 -1.76 -15.81 5.74
CA GLY A 233 -0.67 -15.19 6.52
C GLY A 233 -1.07 -14.16 7.58
N ALA A 234 -2.36 -13.84 7.74
CA ALA A 234 -2.83 -13.01 8.85
C ALA A 234 -3.30 -13.89 10.03
N SER A 235 -2.43 -14.06 11.03
CA SER A 235 -2.85 -14.59 12.34
C SER A 235 -3.15 -13.41 13.27
N PRO A 236 -4.33 -13.33 13.90
CA PRO A 236 -4.51 -12.50 15.08
C PRO A 236 -3.63 -13.08 16.21
N ASP A 237 -2.86 -12.23 16.89
CA ASP A 237 -2.00 -12.59 18.02
C ASP A 237 -2.76 -13.05 19.26
#